data_AF-A0AAN9C937-F1
#
_entry.id   AF-A0AAN9C937-F1
#
_cell.length_a   1.000
_cell.length_b   1.000
_cell.length_c   1.000
_cell.angle_alpha   90.00
_cell.angle_beta   90.00
_cell.angle_gamma   90.00
#
_symmetry.space_group_name_H-M   'P 1'
#
loop_
_entity.id
_entity.type
_entity.pdbx_description
1 polymer ?
#
loop_
_entity_poly.entity_id
_entity_poly.type
_entity_poly.pdbx_seq_one_letter_code
_entity_poly.pdbx_strand_id
1 'polypeptide(L)'
;MFTNKLKLNCDKTEAIRFTKSSLSSSLFLPPSITLGSSTIEFSDSVRDLGIFLDSDLSMKHHVMKVCQSAYIELKRIGSIRPYLTEDDTKTLVSSYILSRLDYGNSVLIGCPQSVIHPLQRVQNSAARLVCKAPQSQSFSPLLTLLAPCRAENPI
;
A
#
# COMPACT_ATOMS: atom_id res chain seq x y z
N MET A 1 31.50 19.86 11.90
CA MET A 1 30.24 20.54 12.30
C MET A 1 29.21 20.29 11.22
N PHE A 2 27.99 19.86 11.55
CA PHE A 2 26.92 19.80 10.55
C PHE A 2 26.62 21.22 10.08
N THR A 3 26.61 21.44 8.76
CA THR A 3 26.45 22.75 8.11
C THR A 3 25.20 23.50 8.57
N ASN A 4 24.13 22.76 8.91
CA ASN A 4 22.84 23.34 9.31
C ASN A 4 22.55 23.25 10.83
N LYS A 5 23.53 22.87 11.68
CA LYS A 5 23.35 22.67 13.13
C LYS A 5 22.26 21.65 13.53
N LEU A 6 21.74 20.87 12.60
CA LEU A 6 20.77 19.80 12.86
C LEU A 6 21.49 18.50 13.20
N LYS A 7 20.94 17.75 14.17
CA LYS A 7 21.43 16.43 14.61
C LYS A 7 20.38 15.38 14.25
N LEU A 8 20.80 14.32 13.57
CA LEU A 8 19.96 13.13 13.34
C LEU A 8 19.68 12.40 14.66
N ASN A 9 18.44 11.94 14.83
CA ASN A 9 18.05 11.13 15.96
C ASN A 9 18.23 9.64 15.61
N CYS A 10 19.34 9.08 16.03
CA CYS A 10 19.72 7.70 15.68
C CYS A 10 18.71 6.67 16.20
N ASP A 11 18.08 6.91 17.37
CA ASP A 11 17.09 6.00 17.95
C ASP A 11 15.80 5.91 17.12
N LYS A 12 15.54 6.92 16.29
CA LYS A 12 14.37 6.98 15.38
C LYS A 12 14.72 6.72 13.92
N THR A 13 15.98 6.48 13.61
CA THR A 13 16.45 6.35 12.23
C THR A 13 16.47 4.88 11.84
N GLU A 14 15.71 4.52 10.82
CA GLU A 14 15.80 3.23 10.15
C GLU A 14 16.68 3.37 8.90
N ALA A 15 17.49 2.35 8.60
CA ALA A 15 18.29 2.30 7.39
C ALA A 15 17.81 1.14 6.50
N ILE A 16 17.71 1.38 5.20
CA ILE A 16 17.47 0.35 4.20
C ILE A 16 18.54 0.42 3.13
N ARG A 17 18.87 -0.75 2.57
CA ARG A 17 19.80 -0.87 1.45
C ARG A 17 19.06 -1.36 0.23
N PHE A 18 19.17 -0.59 -0.84
CA PHE A 18 18.73 -1.01 -2.16
C PHE A 18 19.91 -1.57 -2.94
N THR A 19 19.83 -2.85 -3.30
CA THR A 19 20.85 -3.50 -4.14
C THR A 19 20.19 -4.53 -5.04
N LYS A 20 20.78 -4.77 -6.20
CA LYS A 20 20.35 -5.89 -7.04
C LYS A 20 20.70 -7.19 -6.33
N SER A 21 19.76 -8.12 -6.21
CA SER A 21 19.98 -9.41 -5.55
C SER A 21 21.18 -10.19 -6.12
N SER A 22 21.53 -10.00 -7.41
CA SER A 22 22.73 -10.61 -7.99
C SER A 22 24.06 -10.01 -7.51
N LEU A 23 24.03 -8.80 -6.95
CA LEU A 23 25.21 -8.06 -6.47
C LEU A 23 25.34 -8.11 -4.95
N SER A 24 24.29 -8.48 -4.21
CA SER A 24 24.34 -8.57 -2.74
C SER A 24 25.32 -9.64 -2.26
N SER A 25 25.50 -10.71 -3.04
CA SER A 25 26.38 -11.83 -2.69
C SER A 25 27.83 -11.64 -3.14
N SER A 26 28.08 -10.77 -4.12
CA SER A 26 29.42 -10.55 -4.70
C SER A 26 30.16 -9.36 -4.09
N LEU A 27 29.44 -8.40 -3.53
CA LEU A 27 30.01 -7.23 -2.89
C LEU A 27 30.09 -7.45 -1.38
N PHE A 28 31.28 -7.36 -0.81
CA PHE A 28 31.48 -7.31 0.64
C PHE A 28 30.99 -5.95 1.15
N LEU A 29 29.69 -5.84 1.37
CA LEU A 29 29.02 -4.64 1.86
C LEU A 29 28.92 -4.71 3.38
N PRO A 30 29.21 -3.61 4.12
CA PRO A 30 29.10 -3.61 5.57
C PRO A 30 27.65 -3.90 6.00
N PRO A 31 27.41 -4.64 7.09
CA PRO A 31 26.04 -4.99 7.51
C PRO A 31 25.27 -3.84 8.17
N SER A 32 25.92 -2.70 8.41
CA SER A 32 25.35 -1.55 9.10
C SER A 32 26.00 -0.24 8.65
N ILE A 33 25.40 0.88 9.04
CA ILE A 33 25.98 2.22 8.91
C ILE A 33 26.33 2.79 10.28
N THR A 34 27.45 3.49 10.37
CA THR A 34 27.82 4.22 11.58
C THR A 34 27.44 5.69 11.42
N LEU A 35 26.59 6.17 12.33
CA LEU A 35 26.16 7.57 12.44
C LEU A 35 26.69 8.13 13.75
N GLY A 36 27.82 8.83 13.70
CA GLY A 36 28.51 9.30 14.91
C GLY A 36 28.98 8.13 15.78
N SER A 37 28.42 8.00 16.98
CA SER A 37 28.71 6.92 17.93
C SER A 37 27.72 5.75 17.90
N SER A 38 26.67 5.83 17.08
CA SER A 38 25.64 4.79 16.97
C SER A 38 25.75 4.01 15.67
N THR A 39 25.50 2.71 15.76
CA THR A 39 25.46 1.79 14.63
C THR A 39 24.00 1.48 14.31
N ILE A 40 23.59 1.68 13.05
CA ILE A 40 22.24 1.38 12.57
C ILE A 40 22.32 0.22 11.60
N GLU A 41 21.62 -0.86 11.93
CA GLU A 41 21.51 -2.04 11.07
C GLU A 41 20.55 -1.78 9.89
N PHE A 42 20.80 -2.45 8.77
CA PHE A 42 19.88 -2.39 7.64
C PHE A 42 18.67 -3.28 7.90
N SER A 43 17.48 -2.73 7.67
CA SER A 43 16.23 -3.46 7.65
C SER A 43 15.87 -3.88 6.23
N ASP A 44 15.19 -5.01 6.09
CA ASP A 44 14.64 -5.48 4.81
C ASP A 44 13.41 -4.69 4.37
N SER A 45 12.73 -4.02 5.31
CA SER A 45 11.59 -3.15 5.03
C SER A 45 11.62 -1.94 5.96
N VAL A 46 11.42 -0.73 5.41
CA VAL A 46 11.31 0.50 6.20
C VAL A 46 10.03 1.24 5.86
N ARG A 47 9.52 2.03 6.80
CA ARG A 47 8.33 2.85 6.57
C ARG A 47 8.71 4.30 6.33
N ASP A 48 8.39 4.81 5.15
CA ASP A 48 8.53 6.23 4.82
C ASP A 48 7.19 6.81 4.40
N LEU A 49 6.77 7.90 5.05
CA LEU A 49 5.47 8.55 4.86
C LEU A 49 4.30 7.54 4.78
N GLY A 50 4.29 6.49 5.61
CA GLY A 50 3.22 5.48 5.60
C GLY A 50 3.30 4.43 4.47
N ILE A 51 4.25 4.55 3.55
CA ILE A 51 4.57 3.56 2.52
C ILE A 51 5.67 2.63 3.05
N PHE A 52 5.56 1.33 2.76
CA PHE A 52 6.61 0.39 3.12
C PHE A 52 7.50 0.14 1.92
N LEU A 53 8.80 0.37 2.08
CA LEU A 53 9.80 0.13 1.05
C LEU A 53 10.56 -1.14 1.42
N ASP A 54 10.48 -2.14 0.56
CA ASP A 54 11.23 -3.39 0.67
C ASP A 54 12.62 -3.23 0.05
N SER A 55 13.62 -3.99 0.51
CA SER A 55 15.01 -3.91 0.05
C SER A 55 15.18 -4.26 -1.44
N ASP A 56 14.25 -5.05 -1.98
CA ASP A 56 14.14 -5.41 -3.39
C ASP A 56 13.24 -4.47 -4.21
N LEU A 57 12.68 -3.44 -3.57
CA LEU A 57 11.69 -2.50 -4.14
C LEU A 57 10.49 -3.20 -4.80
N SER A 58 10.13 -4.41 -4.35
CA SER A 58 9.04 -5.17 -4.97
C SER A 58 7.64 -4.63 -4.66
N MET A 59 7.51 -3.75 -3.67
CA MET A 59 6.25 -3.19 -3.14
C MET A 59 5.25 -4.25 -2.63
N LYS A 60 5.67 -5.51 -2.52
CA LYS A 60 4.81 -6.62 -2.09
C LYS A 60 4.36 -6.42 -0.66
N HIS A 61 5.27 -6.06 0.25
CA HIS A 61 4.91 -5.85 1.65
C HIS A 61 3.88 -4.74 1.80
N HIS A 62 4.12 -3.62 1.12
CA HIS A 62 3.20 -2.48 1.12
C HIS A 62 1.81 -2.88 0.62
N VAL A 63 1.72 -3.48 -0.58
CA VAL A 63 0.42 -3.88 -1.15
C VAL A 63 -0.31 -4.88 -0.27
N MET A 64 0.39 -5.85 0.32
CA MET A 64 -0.23 -6.81 1.24
C MET A 64 -0.80 -6.12 2.49
N LYS A 65 -0.09 -5.15 3.07
CA LYS A 65 -0.57 -4.38 4.22
C LYS A 65 -1.78 -3.52 3.88
N VAL A 66 -1.76 -2.84 2.73
CA VAL A 66 -2.90 -2.05 2.23
C VAL A 66 -4.11 -2.95 2.01
N CYS A 67 -3.94 -4.08 1.31
CA CYS A 67 -5.00 -5.06 1.08
C CYS A 67 -5.57 -5.61 2.39
N GLN A 68 -4.72 -6.00 3.33
CA GLN A 68 -5.13 -6.50 4.64
C GLN A 68 -6.00 -5.47 5.37
N SER A 69 -5.53 -4.22 5.44
CA SER A 69 -6.29 -3.13 6.05
C SER A 69 -7.63 -2.91 5.36
N ALA A 70 -7.65 -2.93 4.03
CA ALA A 70 -8.87 -2.71 3.25
C ALA A 70 -9.89 -3.85 3.44
N TYR A 71 -9.45 -5.10 3.53
CA TYR A 71 -10.35 -6.24 3.78
C TYR A 71 -10.97 -6.20 5.18
N ILE A 72 -10.23 -5.75 6.20
CA ILE A 72 -10.77 -5.54 7.54
C ILE A 72 -11.92 -4.53 7.48
N GLU A 73 -11.71 -3.43 6.75
CA GLU A 73 -12.70 -2.36 6.64
C GLU A 73 -13.91 -2.76 5.78
N LEU A 74 -13.68 -3.50 4.69
CA LEU A 74 -14.74 -4.14 3.92
C LEU A 74 -15.62 -5.05 4.79
N LYS A 75 -15.02 -5.83 5.70
CA LYS A 75 -15.78 -6.69 6.62
C LYS A 75 -16.62 -5.86 7.60
N ARG A 76 -16.08 -4.75 8.10
CA ARG A 76 -16.80 -3.82 8.98
C ARG A 76 -18.00 -3.20 8.28
N ILE A 77 -17.79 -2.58 7.10
CA ILE A 77 -18.87 -2.01 6.30
C ILE A 77 -19.88 -3.11 5.90
N GLY A 78 -19.38 -4.30 5.56
CA GLY A 78 -20.19 -5.49 5.29
C GLY A 78 -21.17 -5.85 6.39
N SER A 79 -20.75 -5.78 7.66
CA SER A 79 -21.61 -6.10 8.79
C SER A 79 -22.78 -5.12 8.98
N ILE A 80 -22.58 -3.85 8.64
CA ILE A 80 -23.61 -2.80 8.74
C ILE A 80 -24.37 -2.56 7.43
N ARG A 81 -23.96 -3.20 6.33
CA ARG A 81 -24.56 -3.06 4.99
C ARG A 81 -26.09 -3.20 4.94
N PRO A 82 -26.75 -4.08 5.73
CA PRO A 82 -28.21 -4.19 5.75
C PRO A 82 -28.93 -2.91 6.17
N TYR A 83 -28.26 -2.05 6.93
CA TYR A 83 -28.82 -0.82 7.50
C TYR A 83 -28.45 0.44 6.71
N LEU A 84 -27.72 0.30 5.59
CA LEU A 84 -27.21 1.41 4.80
C LEU A 84 -27.89 1.50 3.43
N THR A 85 -28.09 2.71 2.94
CA THR A 85 -28.44 2.95 1.53
C THR A 85 -27.25 2.61 0.62
N GLU A 86 -27.50 2.50 -0.68
CA GLU A 86 -26.41 2.30 -1.65
C GLU A 86 -25.43 3.48 -1.65
N ASP A 87 -25.92 4.71 -1.59
CA ASP A 87 -25.10 5.93 -1.66
C ASP A 87 -24.28 6.14 -0.38
N ASP A 88 -24.82 5.83 0.80
CA ASP A 88 -24.04 5.82 2.04
C ASP A 88 -22.94 4.76 1.97
N THR A 89 -23.25 3.60 1.42
CA THR A 89 -22.26 2.52 1.25
C THR A 89 -21.15 2.94 0.28
N LYS A 90 -21.50 3.60 -0.85
CA LYS A 90 -20.51 4.18 -1.77
C LYS A 90 -19.59 5.17 -1.06
N THR A 91 -20.16 6.04 -0.26
CA THR A 91 -19.42 7.06 0.49
C THR A 91 -18.43 6.41 1.45
N LEU A 92 -18.88 5.44 2.26
CA LEU A 92 -18.02 4.70 3.18
C LEU A 92 -16.91 3.93 2.46
N VAL A 93 -17.25 3.25 1.36
CA VAL A 93 -16.28 2.51 0.57
C VAL A 93 -15.22 3.46 -0.01
N SER A 94 -15.64 4.61 -0.54
CA SER A 94 -14.72 5.60 -1.08
C SER A 94 -13.80 6.18 0.01
N SER A 95 -14.37 6.56 1.16
CA SER A 95 -13.61 7.23 2.22
C SER A 95 -12.66 6.31 2.98
N TYR A 96 -13.01 5.03 3.15
CA TYR A 96 -12.24 4.10 3.99
C TYR A 96 -11.38 3.12 3.20
N ILE A 97 -11.79 2.76 1.98
CA ILE A 97 -11.10 1.76 1.16
C ILE A 97 -10.35 2.47 0.04
N LEU A 98 -11.05 3.16 -0.87
CA LEU A 98 -10.41 3.76 -2.06
C LEU A 98 -9.33 4.77 -1.67
N SER A 99 -9.59 5.64 -0.71
CA SER A 99 -8.59 6.58 -0.17
C SER A 99 -7.28 5.92 0.26
N ARG A 100 -7.32 4.70 0.81
CA ARG A 100 -6.13 3.94 1.22
C ARG A 100 -5.42 3.28 0.05
N LEU A 101 -6.17 2.89 -0.98
CA LEU A 101 -5.62 2.31 -2.20
C LEU A 101 -4.98 3.39 -3.08
N ASP A 102 -5.54 4.60 -3.08
CA ASP A 102 -5.03 5.74 -3.84
C ASP A 102 -3.83 6.38 -3.15
N TYR A 103 -3.70 6.22 -1.83
CA TYR A 103 -2.53 6.69 -1.08
C TYR A 103 -1.25 5.96 -1.52
N GLY A 104 -0.32 6.70 -2.14
CA GLY A 104 0.95 6.15 -2.61
C GLY A 104 0.84 5.34 -3.91
N ASN A 105 -0.26 5.50 -4.66
CA ASN A 105 -0.48 4.81 -5.93
C ASN A 105 0.62 5.08 -6.97
N SER A 106 1.25 6.26 -6.95
CA SER A 106 2.35 6.64 -7.83
C SER A 106 3.59 5.76 -7.66
N VAL A 107 3.81 5.22 -6.46
CA VAL A 107 4.94 4.31 -6.15
C VAL A 107 4.74 2.94 -6.80
N LEU A 108 3.49 2.58 -7.14
CA LEU A 108 3.16 1.30 -7.77
C LEU A 108 3.33 1.33 -9.30
N ILE A 109 3.66 2.48 -9.89
CA ILE A 109 3.89 2.59 -11.34
C ILE A 109 5.09 1.70 -11.72
N GLY A 110 4.89 0.84 -12.72
CA GLY A 110 5.92 -0.09 -13.19
C GLY A 110 6.03 -1.40 -12.38
N CYS A 111 5.21 -1.58 -11.33
CA CYS A 111 5.11 -2.86 -10.64
C CYS A 111 4.50 -3.94 -11.55
N PRO A 112 4.89 -5.22 -11.39
CA PRO A 112 4.29 -6.30 -12.15
C PRO A 112 2.82 -6.50 -11.77
N GLN A 113 2.01 -6.96 -12.72
CA GLN A 113 0.58 -7.17 -12.51
C GLN A 113 0.28 -8.12 -11.35
N SER A 114 1.17 -9.08 -11.05
CA SER A 114 1.03 -9.97 -9.90
C SER A 114 1.00 -9.25 -8.56
N VAL A 115 1.69 -8.10 -8.45
CA VAL A 115 1.70 -7.25 -7.25
C VAL A 115 0.47 -6.34 -7.22
N ILE A 116 0.00 -5.86 -8.37
CA ILE A 116 -1.17 -4.95 -8.45
C ILE A 116 -2.49 -5.71 -8.30
N HIS A 117 -2.56 -6.96 -8.79
CA HIS A 117 -3.78 -7.77 -8.83
C HIS A 117 -4.53 -7.91 -7.49
N PRO A 118 -3.86 -8.07 -6.32
CA PRO A 118 -4.52 -8.00 -5.01
C PRO A 118 -5.33 -6.72 -4.77
N LEU A 119 -4.83 -5.55 -5.18
CA LEU A 119 -5.55 -4.27 -5.04
C LEU A 119 -6.81 -4.27 -5.90
N GLN A 120 -6.72 -4.81 -7.12
CA GLN A 120 -7.88 -4.98 -8.00
C GLN A 120 -8.94 -5.89 -7.37
N ARG A 121 -8.52 -6.97 -6.69
CA ARG A 121 -9.46 -7.85 -5.97
C ARG A 121 -10.18 -7.13 -4.84
N VAL A 122 -9.50 -6.23 -4.11
CA VAL A 122 -10.13 -5.38 -3.09
C VAL A 122 -11.16 -4.46 -3.73
N GLN A 123 -10.83 -3.79 -4.83
CA GLN A 123 -11.77 -2.93 -5.57
C GLN A 123 -13.00 -3.72 -6.05
N ASN A 124 -12.79 -4.92 -6.55
CA ASN A 124 -13.88 -5.80 -6.98
C ASN A 124 -14.78 -6.22 -5.79
N SER A 125 -14.20 -6.54 -4.64
CA SER A 125 -14.96 -6.83 -3.42
C SER A 125 -15.74 -5.62 -2.94
N ALA A 126 -15.16 -4.42 -3.03
CA ALA A 126 -15.81 -3.17 -2.69
C ALA A 126 -17.01 -2.87 -3.60
N ALA A 127 -16.85 -3.02 -4.92
CA ALA A 127 -17.93 -2.83 -5.88
C ALA A 127 -19.12 -3.78 -5.62
N ARG A 128 -18.81 -5.05 -5.31
CA ARG A 128 -19.83 -6.06 -4.95
C ARG A 128 -20.58 -5.68 -3.67
N LEU A 129 -19.88 -5.17 -2.66
CA LEU A 129 -20.50 -4.74 -1.41
C LEU A 129 -21.49 -3.59 -1.63
N VAL A 130 -21.13 -2.62 -2.48
CA VAL A 130 -22.02 -1.51 -2.86
C VAL A 130 -23.26 -2.04 -3.57
N CYS A 131 -23.08 -2.81 -4.65
CA CYS A 131 -24.16 -3.20 -5.55
C CYS A 131 -25.02 -4.37 -5.04
N LYS A 132 -24.66 -4.97 -3.88
CA LYS A 132 -25.23 -6.25 -3.40
C LYS A 132 -25.24 -7.35 -4.49
N ALA A 133 -24.24 -7.32 -5.37
CA ALA A 133 -24.19 -8.21 -6.52
C ALA A 133 -23.86 -9.66 -6.09
N PRO A 134 -24.51 -10.68 -6.67
CA PRO A 134 -24.21 -12.08 -6.39
C PRO A 134 -22.78 -12.44 -6.83
N GLN A 135 -22.19 -13.46 -6.20
CA GLN A 135 -20.81 -13.89 -6.51
C GLN A 135 -20.60 -14.25 -8.00
N SER A 136 -21.65 -14.70 -8.69
CA SER A 136 -21.62 -15.22 -10.07
C SER A 136 -21.62 -14.16 -11.18
N GLN A 137 -21.88 -12.87 -10.89
CA GLN A 137 -21.98 -11.85 -11.94
C GLN A 137 -20.61 -11.40 -12.47
N SER A 138 -20.52 -11.19 -13.80
CA SER A 138 -19.31 -10.69 -14.47
C SER A 138 -19.00 -9.25 -14.06
N PHE A 139 -17.71 -8.95 -13.92
CA PHE A 139 -17.15 -7.83 -13.15
C PHE A 139 -16.99 -6.53 -13.94
N SER A 140 -16.90 -6.60 -15.27
CA SER A 140 -16.64 -5.44 -16.14
C SER A 140 -17.63 -4.26 -16.00
N PRO A 141 -18.93 -4.45 -15.68
CA PRO A 141 -19.86 -3.32 -15.49
C PRO A 141 -19.84 -2.71 -14.08
N LEU A 142 -19.18 -3.33 -13.08
CA LEU A 142 -19.22 -2.89 -11.68
C LEU A 142 -18.15 -1.84 -11.33
N LEU A 143 -17.03 -1.82 -12.05
CA LEU A 143 -15.95 -0.83 -11.85
C LEU A 143 -16.36 0.57 -12.30
N THR A 144 -17.18 0.67 -13.35
CA THR A 144 -17.75 1.92 -13.84
C THR A 144 -18.65 2.60 -12.80
N LEU A 145 -19.24 1.83 -11.87
CA LEU A 145 -20.09 2.35 -10.80
C LEU A 145 -19.29 2.96 -9.64
N LEU A 146 -18.02 2.58 -9.47
CA LEU A 146 -17.08 3.20 -8.53
C LEU A 146 -16.26 4.33 -9.19
N ALA A 147 -16.24 4.39 -10.52
CA ALA A 147 -15.56 5.43 -11.29
C ALA A 147 -16.01 6.88 -11.01
N PRO A 148 -17.28 7.22 -10.65
CA PRO A 148 -17.61 8.60 -10.30
C PRO A 148 -16.86 9.13 -9.07
N CYS A 149 -16.22 8.26 -8.28
CA CYS A 149 -15.36 8.65 -7.15
C CYS A 149 -13.86 8.67 -7.49
N ARG A 150 -13.45 8.22 -8.69
CA ARG A 150 -12.04 8.26 -9.16
C ARG A 150 -11.83 9.56 -9.94
N ALA A 151 -11.16 10.53 -9.32
CA ALA A 151 -10.76 11.75 -10.01
C ALA A 151 -9.62 11.51 -11.04
N GLU A 152 -8.91 10.38 -11.00
CA GLU A 152 -7.79 10.14 -11.92
C GLU A 152 -7.73 8.68 -12.39
N ASN A 153 -7.21 8.54 -13.61
CA ASN A 153 -7.19 7.34 -14.46
C ASN A 153 -6.70 6.07 -13.73
N PRO A 154 -7.25 4.89 -14.06
CA PRO A 154 -6.74 3.63 -13.51
C PRO A 154 -5.31 3.39 -14.00
N ILE A 155 -4.46 2.96 -13.06
CA ILE A 155 -3.17 2.32 -13.32
C ILE A 155 -3.37 1.09 -14.20
#